data_AF-A0A352IDF9-F1
#
_entry.id   AF-A0A352IDF9-F1
#
_cell.length_a   1.000
_cell.length_b   1.000
_cell.length_c   1.000
_cell.angle_alpha   90.00
_cell.angle_beta   90.00
_cell.angle_gamma   90.00
#
_symmetry.space_group_name_H-M   'P 1'
#
loop_
_entity.id
_entity.type
_entity.pdbx_description
1 polymer ?
#
loop_
_entity_poly.entity_id
_entity_poly.type
_entity_poly.pdbx_seq_one_letter_code
_entity_poly.pdbx_strand_id
1 'polypeptide(L)' 'VGAQILRELGVGKIRLITNNPVKRVGLESYGLQIVENVPIVVQPNPYNKRYLETKRVRMGHKL' A
#
# COMPACT_ATOMS: atom_id res chain seq x y z
N VAL A 1 -2.34 10.02 -10.57
CA VAL A 1 -1.23 9.59 -11.47
C VAL A 1 -1.08 8.08 -11.51
N GLY A 2 -0.57 7.38 -10.49
CA GLY A 2 -0.34 5.92 -10.59
C GLY A 2 -1.59 5.07 -10.90
N ALA A 3 -2.75 5.42 -10.32
CA ALA A 3 -4.01 4.72 -10.57
C ALA A 3 -4.53 4.90 -12.01
N GLN A 4 -4.29 6.07 -12.62
CA GLN A 4 -4.67 6.35 -14.00
C GLN A 4 -3.83 5.52 -14.98
N ILE A 5 -2.52 5.41 -14.74
CA ILE A 5 -1.63 4.57 -15.55
C ILE A 5 -2.11 3.11 -15.54
N LEU A 6 -2.43 2.57 -14.36
CA LEU A 6 -2.93 1.19 -14.25
C LEU A 6 -4.25 0.99 -15.00
N ARG A 7 -5.13 1.99 -14.99
CA ARG A 7 -6.40 1.95 -15.71
C ARG A 7 -6.20 2.03 -17.23
N GLU A 8 -5.30 2.89 -17.71
CA GLU A 8 -4.93 2.99 -19.13
C GLU A 8 -4.30 1.69 -19.64
N LEU A 9 -3.57 0.98 -18.79
CA LEU A 9 -3.03 -0.35 -19.08
C LEU A 9 -4.10 -1.47 -19.03
N GLY A 10 -5.36 -1.14 -18.76
CA GLY A 10 -6.48 -2.11 -18.72
C GLY A 10 -6.53 -2.97 -17.46
N VAL A 11 -5.80 -2.59 -16.40
CA VAL A 11 -5.79 -3.36 -15.14
C VAL A 11 -7.07 -3.07 -14.35
N GLY A 12 -7.96 -4.06 -14.25
CA GLY A 12 -9.22 -3.94 -13.50
C GLY A 12 -9.16 -4.46 -12.06
N LYS A 13 -8.33 -5.49 -11.79
CA LYS A 13 -8.21 -6.16 -10.49
C LYS A 13 -6.76 -6.21 -10.04
N ILE A 14 -6.50 -5.78 -8.81
CA ILE A 14 -5.14 -5.75 -8.24
C ILE A 14 -5.09 -6.37 -6.84
N ARG A 15 -4.00 -7.09 -6.57
CA ARG A 15 -3.58 -7.44 -5.21
C ARG A 15 -2.68 -6.31 -4.73
N LEU A 16 -3.17 -5.55 -3.75
CA LEU A 16 -2.45 -4.37 -3.28
C LEU A 16 -1.50 -4.77 -2.17
N ILE A 17 -0.20 -4.64 -2.43
CA ILE A 17 0.84 -4.89 -1.44
C ILE A 17 1.03 -3.60 -0.62
N THR A 18 0.37 -3.48 0.54
CA THR A 18 0.47 -2.26 1.36
C THR A 18 0.16 -2.46 2.83
N ASN A 19 0.95 -1.83 3.71
CA ASN A 19 0.65 -1.73 5.14
C ASN A 19 -0.13 -0.45 5.50
N ASN A 20 -0.52 0.37 4.52
CA ASN A 20 -1.22 1.62 4.74
C ASN A 20 -2.70 1.53 4.28
N PRO A 21 -3.67 1.60 5.21
CA PRO A 21 -5.09 1.45 4.88
C PRO A 21 -5.65 2.61 4.03
N VAL A 22 -5.08 3.82 4.12
CA VAL A 22 -5.57 5.01 3.38
C VAL A 22 -5.34 4.89 1.88
N LYS A 23 -4.33 4.10 1.46
CA LYS A 23 -4.05 3.86 0.03
C LYS A 23 -5.13 3.04 -0.67
N ARG A 24 -5.95 2.28 0.06
CA ARG A 24 -7.06 1.50 -0.52
C ARG A 24 -8.14 2.41 -1.09
N VAL A 25 -8.66 3.31 -0.25
CA VAL A 25 -9.79 4.19 -0.59
C VAL A 25 -9.47 5.06 -1.80
N GLY A 26 -8.24 5.56 -1.88
CA GLY A 26 -7.79 6.40 -2.99
C GLY A 26 -7.53 5.65 -4.31
N LEU A 27 -7.50 4.31 -4.32
CA LEU A 27 -7.34 3.51 -5.55
C LEU A 27 -8.69 2.99 -6.06
N GLU A 28 -9.60 2.63 -5.15
CA GLU A 28 -10.97 2.22 -5.49
C GLU A 28 -11.75 3.33 -6.20
N SER A 29 -11.54 4.59 -5.84
CA SER A 29 -12.15 5.74 -6.50
C SER A 29 -11.76 5.92 -7.98
N TYR A 30 -10.67 5.30 -8.43
CA TYR A 30 -10.25 5.31 -9.84
C TYR A 30 -10.81 4.13 -10.65
N GLY A 31 -11.65 3.29 -10.04
CA GLY A 31 -12.23 2.11 -10.69
C GLY A 31 -11.31 0.88 -10.66
N LEU A 32 -10.28 0.88 -9.82
CA LEU A 32 -9.42 -0.29 -9.59
C LEU A 32 -10.02 -1.14 -8.47
N GLN A 33 -10.35 -2.39 -8.77
CA GLN A 33 -10.84 -3.32 -7.77
C GLN A 33 -9.66 -3.94 -7.00
N ILE A 34 -9.54 -3.63 -5.71
CA ILE A 34 -8.57 -4.27 -4.83
C ILE A 34 -9.15 -5.60 -4.36
N VAL A 35 -8.65 -6.71 -4.90
CA VAL A 35 -9.15 -8.06 -4.59
C VAL A 35 -8.53 -8.64 -3.32
N GLU A 36 -7.34 -8.16 -2.95
CA GLU A 36 -6.59 -8.65 -1.79
C GLU A 36 -5.67 -7.55 -1.26
N ASN A 37 -5.47 -7.51 0.06
CA ASN A 37 -4.40 -6.73 0.66
C ASN A 37 -3.30 -7.69 1.14
N VAL A 38 -2.12 -7.57 0.53
CA VAL A 38 -0.94 -8.38 0.86
C VAL A 38 -0.05 -7.57 1.81
N PRO A 39 0.15 -8.01 3.06
CA PRO A 39 1.01 -7.31 4.00
C PRO A 39 2.47 -7.37 3.56
N ILE A 40 3.20 -6.27 3.75
CA ILE A 40 4.65 -6.22 3.63
C ILE A 40 5.24 -6.57 5.00
N VAL A 41 5.62 -7.82 5.19
CA VAL A 41 6.36 -8.26 6.38
C VAL A 41 7.85 -8.16 6.07
N VAL A 42 8.51 -7.14 6.62
CA VAL A 42 9.96 -6.96 6.49
C VAL A 42 10.56 -7.01 7.89
N GLN A 43 11.54 -7.90 8.11
CA GLN A 43 12.29 -7.88 9.35
C GLN A 43 13.09 -6.57 9.45
N PRO A 44 12.93 -5.81 10.53
CA PRO A 44 13.73 -4.62 10.76
C PRO A 44 15.22 -4.98 10.84
N ASN A 45 16.06 -4.21 10.17
CA ASN A 45 17.51 -4.22 10.33
C ASN A 45 17.94 -2.99 11.15
N PRO A 46 19.17 -2.96 11.69
CA PRO A 46 19.62 -1.87 12.55
C PRO A 46 19.52 -0.48 11.91
N TYR A 47 19.62 -0.40 10.57
CA TYR A 47 19.61 0.85 9.82
C TYR A 47 18.19 1.38 9.53
N ASN A 48 17.20 0.49 9.40
CA ASN A 48 15.83 0.86 9.03
C ASN A 48 14.86 0.90 10.22
N LYS A 49 15.29 0.51 11.42
CA LYS A 49 14.46 0.46 12.65
C LYS A 49 13.75 1.79 12.95
N ARG A 50 14.48 2.91 12.91
CA ARG A 50 13.92 4.26 13.17
C ARG A 50 12.92 4.71 12.10
N TYR A 51 13.15 4.32 10.85
CA TYR A 51 12.25 4.60 9.72
C TYR A 51 10.94 3.81 9.85
N LEU A 52 11.04 2.52 10.20
CA LEU A 52 9.89 1.65 10.41
C LEU A 52 9.08 2.06 11.64
N GLU A 53 9.72 2.47 12.74
CA GLU A 53 9.01 3.05 13.90
C GLU A 53 8.23 4.30 13.54
N THR A 54 8.84 5.22 12.78
CA THR A 54 8.17 6.44 12.33
C THR A 54 6.94 6.10 11.47
N LYS A 55 7.06 5.13 10.57
CA LYS A 55 5.96 4.63 9.72
C LYS A 55 4.82 4.02 10.55
N ARG A 56 5.15 3.29 11.61
CA ARG A 56 4.16 2.70 12.52
C ARG A 56 3.44 3.79 13.33
N VAL A 57 4.19 4.66 14.00
CA VAL A 57 3.65 5.61 14.99
C VAL A 57 2.93 6.79 14.32
N ARG A 58 3.47 7.36 13.23
CA ARG A 58 2.88 8.55 12.59
C ARG A 58 1.91 8.23 11.46
N MET A 59 2.04 7.08 10.79
CA MET A 59 1.25 6.78 9.58
C MET A 59 0.30 5.58 9.75
N GLY A 60 0.20 5.00 10.96
CA GLY A 60 -0.72 3.90 11.25
C GLY A 60 -0.39 2.60 10.51
N HIS A 61 0.86 2.39 10.11
CA HIS A 61 1.26 1.15 9.44
C HIS A 61 1.17 -0.02 10.42
N LYS A 62 0.48 -1.10 10.05
CA LYS A 62 0.60 -2.40 10.71
C LYS A 62 1.88 -3.08 10.17
N LEU A 63 2.91 -3.15 10.99
CA LEU A 63 4.16 -3.87 10.69
C LEU A 63 4.06 -5.31 11.18
#